data_AF-A0A537VQF9-F1
#
_entry.id   AF-A0A537VQF9-F1
#
_cell.length_a   1.000
_cell.length_b   1.000
_cell.length_c   1.000
_cell.angle_alpha   90.00
_cell.angle_beta   90.00
_cell.angle_gamma   90.00
#
_symmetry.space_group_name_H-M   'P 1'
#
loop_
_entity.id
_entity.type
_entity.pdbx_description
1 polymer ?
#
loop_
_entity_poly.entity_id
_entity_poly.type
_entity_poly.pdbx_seq_one_letter_code
_entity_poly.pdbx_strand_id
1 'polypeptide(L)' 'MLSGILFMLGTVGVLTRKNALLIFMSVELQLNAVNLALVAFSRLHDDLTGQVLAFFSMVVAA' A
#
# COMPACT_ATOMS: atom_id res chain seq x y z
N MET A 1 10.70 -5.25 4.03
CA MET A 1 10.57 -6.48 3.21
C MET A 1 9.12 -6.88 3.02
N LEU A 2 8.32 -6.99 4.09
CA LEU A 2 6.90 -7.35 4.00
C LEU A 2 6.08 -6.43 3.07
N SER A 3 6.23 -5.11 3.16
CA SER A 3 5.57 -4.15 2.26
C SER A 3 5.91 -4.39 0.78
N GLY A 4 7.17 -4.68 0.46
CA GLY A 4 7.60 -5.01 -0.90
C GLY A 4 6.96 -6.29 -1.45
N ILE A 5 6.80 -7.32 -0.60
CA ILE A 5 6.13 -8.57 -0.98
C ILE A 5 4.64 -8.32 -1.25
N LEU A 6 3.97 -7.58 -0.37
CA LEU A 6 2.54 -7.23 -0.54
C LEU A 6 2.31 -6.39 -1.80
N PHE A 7 3.21 -5.44 -2.08
CA PHE A 7 3.15 -4.63 -3.29
C PHE A 7 3.31 -5.50 -4.56
N MET A 8 4.31 -6.38 -4.58
CA MET A 8 4.52 -7.32 -5.70
C MET A 8 3.31 -8.24 -5.93
N LEU A 9 2.69 -8.77 -4.87
CA LEU A 9 1.47 -9.57 -4.97
C LEU A 9 0.31 -8.75 -5.57
N GLY A 10 0.15 -7.50 -5.13
CA GLY A 10 -0.81 -6.58 -5.71
C GLY A 10 -0.54 -6.30 -7.19
N THR A 11 0.72 -6.11 -7.61
CA THR A 11 1.09 -5.88 -9.01
C THR A 11 0.76 -7.10 -9.88
N VAL A 12 1.08 -8.31 -9.40
CA VAL A 12 0.71 -9.56 -10.08
C VAL A 12 -0.81 -9.69 -10.19
N GLY A 13 -1.55 -9.31 -9.13
CA GLY A 13 -3.02 -9.27 -9.14
C GLY A 13 -3.59 -8.35 -10.21
N VAL A 14 -3.04 -7.14 -10.37
CA VAL A 14 -3.46 -6.20 -11.43
C VAL A 14 -3.19 -6.76 -12.84
N LEU A 15 -2.04 -7.40 -13.06
CA LEU A 15 -1.63 -7.89 -14.39
C LEU A 15 -2.37 -9.17 -14.82
N THR A 16 -2.80 -10.01 -13.87
CA THR A 16 -3.39 -11.33 -14.16
C THR A 16 -4.93 -11.30 -14.22
N ARG A 17 -5.58 -10.30 -13.62
CA ARG A 17 -7.05 -10.25 -13.51
C ARG A 17 -7.63 -9.41 -14.64
N LYS A 18 -8.66 -9.94 -15.30
CA LYS A 18 -9.46 -9.23 -16.32
C LYS A 18 -10.69 -8.52 -15.75
N ASN A 19 -11.06 -8.83 -14.50
CA ASN A 19 -12.23 -8.26 -13.85
C ASN A 19 -11.87 -6.94 -13.18
N ALA A 20 -12.53 -5.85 -13.57
CA ALA A 20 -12.26 -4.51 -13.04
C ALA A 20 -12.35 -4.44 -11.50
N LEU A 21 -13.34 -5.12 -10.89
CA LEU A 21 -13.46 -5.19 -9.42
C LEU A 21 -12.25 -5.83 -8.73
N LEU A 22 -11.67 -6.89 -9.33
CA LEU A 22 -10.48 -7.54 -8.79
C LEU A 22 -9.21 -6.69 -8.98
N ILE A 23 -9.16 -5.91 -10.05
CA ILE A 23 -8.11 -4.93 -10.26
C ILE A 23 -8.19 -3.85 -9.18
N PHE A 24 -9.39 -3.31 -8.87
CA PHE A 24 -9.59 -2.35 -7.78
C PHE A 24 -9.14 -2.90 -6.43
N MET A 25 -9.54 -4.12 -6.07
CA MET A 25 -9.05 -4.75 -4.83
C MET A 25 -7.53 -4.93 -4.80
N SER A 26 -6.90 -5.21 -5.96
CA SER A 26 -5.44 -5.33 -6.04
C SER A 26 -4.76 -3.98 -5.85
N VAL A 27 -5.36 -2.89 -6.31
CA VAL A 27 -4.88 -1.51 -6.10
C VAL A 27 -5.01 -1.11 -4.63
N GLU A 28 -6.13 -1.42 -3.97
CA GLU A 28 -6.28 -1.20 -2.52
C GLU A 28 -5.19 -1.94 -1.72
N LEU A 29 -4.88 -3.18 -2.09
CA LEU A 29 -3.79 -3.94 -1.48
C LEU A 29 -2.41 -3.27 -1.68
N GLN A 30 -2.14 -2.73 -2.88
CA GLN A 30 -0.90 -1.99 -3.15
C GLN A 30 -0.81 -0.71 -2.32
N LEU A 31 -1.91 0.05 -2.20
CA LEU A 31 -1.98 1.25 -1.36
C LEU A 31 -1.74 0.91 0.11
N ASN A 32 -2.29 -0.19 0.61
CA ASN A 32 -2.02 -0.67 1.96
C ASN A 32 -0.55 -1.03 2.17
N ALA A 33 0.09 -1.68 1.18
CA ALA A 33 1.51 -2.00 1.22
C ALA A 33 2.40 -0.75 1.27
N VAL A 34 2.04 0.31 0.53
CA VAL A 34 2.73 1.61 0.58
C VAL A 34 2.57 2.26 1.96
N ASN A 35 1.36 2.25 2.53
CA ASN A 35 1.12 2.76 3.88
C ASN A 35 1.93 2.02 4.94
N LEU A 36 2.03 0.69 4.82
CA LEU A 36 2.88 -0.10 5.70
C LEU A 36 4.36 0.26 5.55
N ALA A 37 4.84 0.54 4.34
CA ALA A 37 6.21 0.99 4.11
C ALA A 37 6.46 2.36 4.77
N LEU A 38 5.54 3.32 4.59
CA LEU A 38 5.63 4.65 5.20
C LEU A 38 5.68 4.60 6.74
N VAL A 39 4.80 3.79 7.35
CA VAL A 39 4.78 3.61 8.82
C VAL A 39 6.05 2.88 9.31
N ALA A 40 6.57 1.92 8.55
CA ALA A 40 7.82 1.23 8.89
C ALA A 40 9.02 2.18 8.84
N PHE A 41 9.10 3.05 7.83
CA PHE A 41 10.14 4.08 7.74
C PHE A 41 10.03 5.14 8.83
N SER A 42 8.80 5.56 9.15
CA SER A 42 8.49 6.45 10.26
C SER A 42 9.00 5.89 11.59
N ARG A 43 8.76 4.61 11.87
CA ARG A 43 9.32 3.94 13.06
C ARG A 43 10.84 3.83 13.05
N LEU A 44 11.46 3.61 11.88
CA LEU A 44 12.91 3.43 11.80
C LEU A 44 13.67 4.73 12.05
N HIS A 45 13.10 5.87 11.65
CA HIS A 45 13.72 7.19 11.78
C HIS A 45 13.21 7.98 12.99
N ASP A 46 12.32 7.40 13.80
CA ASP A 46 11.63 8.06 14.92
C ASP A 46 10.95 9.38 14.49
N ASP A 47 10.43 9.40 13.26
CA ASP A 47 9.81 10.56 12.64
C ASP A 47 8.35 10.24 12.29
N LEU A 48 7.41 11.05 12.80
CA LEU A 48 5.97 10.86 12.61
C LEU A 48 5.49 11.22 11.19
N THR A 49 6.34 11.84 10.36
CA THR A 49 5.98 12.29 9.01
C THR A 49 5.42 11.16 8.14
N GLY A 50 6.03 9.97 8.17
CA GLY A 50 5.53 8.81 7.41
C GLY A 50 4.18 8.30 7.90
N GLN A 51 3.89 8.42 9.19
CA GLN A 51 2.61 8.03 9.77
C GLN A 51 1.48 8.98 9.34
N VAL A 52 1.76 10.29 9.29
CA VAL A 52 0.81 11.31 8.81
C VAL A 52 0.50 11.11 7.32
N LEU A 53 1.52 10.88 6.49
CA LEU A 53 1.34 10.57 5.07
C LEU A 53 0.48 9.31 4.84
N ALA A 54 0.69 8.26 5.64
CA ALA A 54 -0.13 7.05 5.56
C ALA A 54 -1.61 7.32 5.89
N PHE A 55 -1.88 8.24 6.83
CA PHE A 55 -3.24 8.64 7.17
C PHE A 55 -3.94 9.36 6.01
N PHE A 56 -3.26 10.30 5.36
CA PHE A 56 -3.77 10.95 4.15
C PHE A 56 -4.02 9.95 3.02
N SER A 57 -3.11 8.99 2.82
CA SER A 57 -3.30 7.95 1.80
C SER A 57 -4.52 7.07 2.08
N MET A 58 -4.85 6.77 3.35
CA MET A 58 -6.07 6.02 3.67
C MET A 58 -7.34 6.79 3.28
N VAL A 59 -7.35 8.12 3.43
CA VAL A 59 -8.48 8.96 2.99
C VAL A 59 -8.59 9.01 1.47
N VAL A 60 -7.47 9.00 0.75
CA VAL A 60 -7.45 8.96 -0.73
C VAL A 60 -7.84 7.59 -1.29
N ALA A 61 -7.58 6.52 -0.54
CA ALA A 61 -7.90 5.16 -0.93
C ALA A 61 -9.40 4.82 -0.76
N ALA A 62 -10.11 5.55 0.11
CA ALA A 62 -11.54 5.39 0.39
C ALA A 62 -12.42 6.17 -0.62
#